data_AF-A0A447TIS0-F1
#
_entry.id   AF-A0A447TIS0-F1
#
_cell.length_a   1.000
_cell.length_b   1.000
_cell.length_c   1.000
_cell.angle_alpha   90.00
_cell.angle_beta   90.00
_cell.angle_gamma   90.00
#
_symmetry.space_group_name_H-M   'P 1'
#
loop_
_entity.id
_entity.type
_entity.pdbx_description
1 polymer ?
#
loop_
_entity_poly.entity_id
_entity_poly.type
_entity_poly.pdbx_seq_one_letter_code
_entity_poly.pdbx_strand_id
1 'polypeptide(L)'
;MFGLFAAGFMYFVFAAIVRWRGMALVNKLLPPVVIGPVIMIIGLSVATAASGMAMGQAGGKQVLPYETSLLLAAISLATTIVVSIYARGMFKLVPILAGVTVGYIAAALLGAVDFAKLAAAPWFAAPSFHSPEVNWAAAAFMLPVAIAPAIEHIGGVMAIGGVTGKDYTKTPGLHRTLAGDGLGVCVAGLIGGPR
;
A
#
# COMPACT_ATOMS: atom_id res chain seq x y z
N MET A 1 11.89 9.55 9.31
CA MET A 1 10.86 10.52 8.87
C MET A 1 11.38 11.55 7.86
N PHE A 2 12.52 12.23 8.11
CA PHE A 2 13.13 13.10 7.09
C PHE A 2 13.47 12.37 5.78
N GLY A 3 13.92 11.11 5.85
CA GLY A 3 14.11 10.30 4.64
C GLY A 3 12.83 10.00 3.86
N LEU A 4 11.68 9.84 4.52
CA LEU A 4 10.38 9.68 3.85
C LEU A 4 9.95 10.99 3.19
N PHE A 5 10.15 12.12 3.85
CA PHE A 5 9.95 13.43 3.24
C PHE A 5 10.82 13.62 1.99
N ALA A 6 12.11 13.28 2.06
CA ALA A 6 13.02 13.36 0.93
C ALA A 6 12.63 12.39 -0.21
N ALA A 7 12.16 11.19 0.11
CA ALA A 7 11.60 10.25 -0.86
C ALA A 7 10.35 10.85 -1.54
N GLY A 8 9.44 11.46 -0.79
CA GLY A 8 8.30 12.19 -1.36
C GLY A 8 8.75 13.36 -2.25
N PHE A 9 9.82 14.06 -1.85
CA PHE A 9 10.38 15.15 -2.66
C PHE A 9 10.89 14.65 -4.03
N MET A 10 11.43 13.43 -4.07
CA MET A 10 11.88 12.80 -5.32
C MET A 10 10.73 12.64 -6.35
N TYR A 11 9.48 12.52 -5.92
CA TYR A 11 8.33 12.45 -6.84
C TYR A 11 8.11 13.77 -7.57
N PHE A 12 8.42 14.92 -6.96
CA PHE A 12 8.41 16.20 -7.66
C PHE A 12 9.51 16.27 -8.71
N VAL A 13 10.68 15.68 -8.44
CA VAL A 13 11.77 15.56 -9.42
C VAL A 13 11.31 14.70 -10.60
N PHE A 14 10.72 13.52 -10.34
CA PHE A 14 10.15 12.68 -11.40
C PHE A 14 9.05 13.38 -12.17
N ALA A 15 8.13 14.06 -11.48
CA ALA A 15 7.07 14.84 -12.11
C ALA A 15 7.62 15.95 -13.02
N ALA A 16 8.66 16.66 -12.59
CA ALA A 16 9.32 17.70 -13.38
C ALA A 16 10.00 17.11 -14.63
N ILE A 17 10.68 15.97 -14.49
CA ILE A 17 11.30 15.26 -15.61
C ILE A 17 10.24 14.80 -16.62
N VAL A 18 9.13 14.22 -16.14
CA VAL A 18 8.00 13.77 -16.98
C VAL A 18 7.33 14.96 -17.67
N ARG A 19 7.20 16.10 -16.99
CA ARG A 19 6.67 17.33 -17.59
C ARG A 19 7.58 17.86 -18.69
N TRP A 20 8.90 17.81 -18.50
CA TRP A 20 9.86 18.35 -19.46
C TRP A 20 10.06 17.44 -20.67
N ARG A 21 10.22 16.14 -20.46
CA ARG A 21 10.54 15.16 -21.52
C ARG A 21 9.31 14.44 -22.10
N GLY A 22 8.15 14.63 -21.48
CA GLY A 22 6.90 13.99 -21.88
C GLY A 22 6.86 12.48 -21.66
N MET A 23 5.75 11.86 -22.07
CA MET A 23 5.51 10.42 -21.94
C MET A 23 6.48 9.55 -22.74
N ALA A 24 7.17 10.11 -23.75
CA ALA A 24 8.17 9.38 -24.54
C ALA A 24 9.33 8.86 -23.67
N LEU A 25 9.75 9.64 -22.67
CA LEU A 25 10.80 9.20 -21.74
C LEU A 25 10.32 8.04 -20.86
N VAL A 26 9.08 8.13 -20.36
CA VAL A 26 8.48 7.09 -19.51
C VAL A 26 8.36 5.78 -20.29
N ASN A 27 7.84 5.82 -21.51
CA ASN A 27 7.70 4.64 -22.35
C ASN A 27 9.07 4.03 -22.73
N LYS A 28 10.13 4.85 -22.79
CA LYS A 28 11.50 4.39 -23.08
C LYS A 28 12.19 3.77 -21.86
N LEU A 29 12.08 4.40 -20.69
CA LEU A 29 12.74 3.94 -19.47
C LEU A 29 11.96 2.83 -18.75
N LEU A 30 10.65 2.92 -18.79
CA LEU A 30 9.70 2.06 -18.08
C LEU A 30 8.67 1.50 -19.06
N PRO A 31 9.08 0.78 -20.13
CA PRO A 31 8.12 0.09 -20.98
C PRO A 31 7.32 -0.96 -20.18
N PRO A 32 6.17 -1.45 -20.68
CA PRO A 32 5.36 -2.46 -19.98
C PRO A 32 6.15 -3.71 -19.56
N VAL A 33 7.16 -4.10 -20.36
CA VAL A 33 8.08 -5.21 -20.05
C VAL A 33 8.95 -4.98 -18.81
N VAL A 34 9.10 -3.73 -18.34
CA VAL A 34 9.80 -3.37 -17.09
C VAL A 34 8.80 -3.16 -15.95
N ILE A 35 7.71 -2.42 -16.21
CA ILE A 35 6.70 -2.10 -15.18
C ILE A 35 6.09 -3.38 -14.59
N GLY A 36 5.69 -4.32 -15.44
CA GLY A 36 5.06 -5.58 -15.01
C GLY A 36 5.92 -6.38 -14.02
N PRO A 37 7.18 -6.74 -14.38
CA PRO A 37 8.08 -7.44 -13.46
C PRO A 37 8.38 -6.70 -12.17
N VAL A 38 8.56 -5.38 -12.21
CA VAL A 38 8.79 -4.60 -10.98
C VAL A 38 7.60 -4.70 -10.03
N ILE A 39 6.37 -4.56 -10.54
CA ILE A 39 5.15 -4.71 -9.74
C ILE A 39 5.03 -6.14 -9.19
N MET A 40 5.34 -7.17 -9.99
CA MET A 40 5.35 -8.55 -9.51
C MET A 40 6.34 -8.78 -8.36
N ILE A 41 7.56 -8.21 -8.45
CA ILE A 41 8.57 -8.31 -7.39
C ILE A 41 8.11 -7.58 -6.12
N ILE A 42 7.51 -6.39 -6.26
CA ILE A 42 6.93 -5.66 -5.11
C ILE A 42 5.88 -6.54 -4.43
N GLY A 43 4.93 -7.08 -5.19
CA GLY A 43 3.89 -7.98 -4.65
C GLY A 43 4.46 -9.24 -3.98
N LEU A 44 5.43 -9.90 -4.61
CA LEU A 44 6.10 -11.08 -4.04
C LEU A 44 6.88 -10.76 -2.77
N SER A 45 7.52 -9.58 -2.69
CA SER A 45 8.26 -9.18 -1.50
C SER A 45 7.32 -8.99 -0.30
N VAL A 46 6.16 -8.36 -0.49
CA VAL A 46 5.15 -8.18 0.57
C VAL A 46 4.43 -9.50 0.90
N ALA A 47 4.32 -10.43 -0.05
CA ALA A 47 3.72 -11.74 0.18
C ALA A 47 4.45 -12.55 1.28
N THR A 48 5.76 -12.35 1.44
CA THR A 48 6.54 -13.01 2.51
C THR A 48 6.13 -12.54 3.91
N ALA A 49 5.89 -11.24 4.08
CA ALA A 49 5.38 -10.70 5.34
C ALA A 49 3.93 -11.14 5.58
N ALA A 50 3.11 -11.15 4.52
CA ALA A 50 1.73 -11.61 4.58
C ALA A 50 1.62 -13.09 4.98
N SER A 51 2.52 -13.96 4.51
CA SER A 51 2.52 -15.37 4.91
C SER A 51 2.88 -15.54 6.39
N GLY A 52 3.85 -14.77 6.90
CA GLY A 52 4.15 -14.72 8.33
C GLY A 52 2.93 -14.31 9.17
N MET A 53 2.24 -13.25 8.75
CA MET A 53 1.00 -12.81 9.41
C MET A 53 -0.10 -13.87 9.38
N ALA A 54 -0.28 -14.57 8.25
CA ALA A 54 -1.24 -15.66 8.13
C ALA A 54 -0.92 -16.86 9.03
N MET A 55 0.36 -17.11 9.29
CA MET A 55 0.83 -18.14 10.23
C MET A 55 0.77 -17.70 11.71
N GLY A 56 0.24 -16.50 12.00
CA GLY A 56 0.09 -16.00 13.37
C GLY A 56 1.35 -15.34 13.92
N GLN A 57 2.24 -14.85 13.05
CA GLN A 57 3.47 -14.18 13.44
C GLN A 57 3.37 -12.66 13.30
N ALA A 58 3.93 -11.94 14.26
CA ALA A 58 4.12 -10.49 14.18
C ALA A 58 5.49 -10.13 14.79
N GLY A 59 6.29 -9.32 14.09
CA GLY A 59 7.62 -8.92 14.55
C GLY A 59 8.57 -10.09 14.82
N GLY A 60 8.46 -11.18 14.04
CA GLY A 60 9.27 -12.38 14.20
C GLY A 60 8.90 -13.27 15.40
N LYS A 61 7.77 -12.99 16.08
CA LYS A 61 7.27 -13.77 17.21
C LYS A 61 5.91 -14.38 16.89
N GLN A 62 5.65 -15.57 17.42
CA GLN A 62 4.32 -16.17 17.39
C GLN A 62 3.40 -15.39 18.34
N VAL A 63 2.37 -14.75 17.80
CA VAL A 63 1.39 -13.97 18.59
C VAL A 63 0.06 -14.70 18.77
N LEU A 64 -0.25 -15.65 17.89
CA LEU A 64 -1.46 -16.48 17.96
C LEU A 64 -1.08 -17.93 17.62
N PRO A 65 -1.71 -18.97 18.20
CA PRO A 65 -1.39 -20.36 17.85
C PRO A 65 -1.46 -20.62 16.34
N TYR A 66 -0.51 -21.39 15.81
CA TYR A 66 -0.37 -21.64 14.37
C TYR A 66 -1.65 -22.20 13.74
N GLU A 67 -2.23 -23.23 14.35
CA GLU A 67 -3.47 -23.88 13.88
C GLU A 67 -4.65 -22.89 13.80
N THR A 68 -4.85 -22.09 14.84
CA THR A 68 -5.91 -21.08 14.90
C THR A 68 -5.70 -19.99 13.85
N SER A 69 -4.45 -19.58 13.66
CA SER A 69 -4.09 -18.51 12.70
C SER A 69 -4.33 -18.95 11.26
N LEU A 70 -3.92 -20.17 10.91
CA LEU A 70 -4.18 -20.74 9.59
C LEU A 70 -5.67 -20.92 9.32
N LEU A 71 -6.44 -21.36 10.32
CA LEU A 71 -7.89 -21.47 10.19
C LEU A 71 -8.53 -20.10 9.89
N LEU A 72 -8.14 -19.05 10.62
CA LEU A 72 -8.64 -17.69 10.40
C LEU A 72 -8.22 -17.13 9.04
N ALA A 73 -6.98 -17.35 8.63
CA ALA A 73 -6.48 -16.96 7.32
C ALA A 73 -7.26 -17.68 6.20
N ALA A 74 -7.51 -18.98 6.35
CA ALA A 74 -8.28 -19.78 5.41
C ALA A 74 -9.74 -19.30 5.32
N ILE A 75 -10.40 -18.98 6.44
CA ILE A 75 -11.76 -18.43 6.46
C ILE A 75 -11.81 -17.09 5.72
N SER A 76 -10.88 -16.18 6.00
CA SER A 76 -10.81 -14.86 5.35
C SER A 76 -10.56 -14.99 3.84
N LEU A 77 -9.60 -15.85 3.44
CA LEU A 77 -9.28 -16.09 2.04
C LEU A 77 -10.44 -16.77 1.29
N ALA A 78 -11.02 -17.82 1.86
CA ALA A 78 -12.16 -18.52 1.27
C ALA A 78 -13.35 -17.58 1.08
N THR A 79 -13.66 -16.75 2.08
CA THR A 79 -14.71 -15.73 1.97
C THR A 79 -14.41 -14.75 0.84
N THR A 80 -13.18 -14.25 0.75
CA THR A 80 -12.75 -13.34 -0.33
C THR A 80 -12.96 -13.98 -1.70
N ILE A 81 -12.54 -15.24 -1.87
CA ILE A 81 -12.69 -16.00 -3.11
C ILE A 81 -14.18 -16.19 -3.45
N VAL A 82 -14.98 -16.68 -2.50
CA VAL A 82 -16.42 -16.94 -2.70
C VAL A 82 -17.14 -15.64 -3.10
N VAL A 83 -16.88 -14.53 -2.41
CA VAL A 83 -17.51 -13.24 -2.73
C VAL A 83 -17.05 -12.73 -4.10
N SER A 84 -15.77 -12.85 -4.44
CA SER A 84 -15.26 -12.40 -5.74
C SER A 84 -15.89 -13.17 -6.93
N ILE A 85 -16.20 -14.45 -6.75
CA ILE A 85 -16.74 -15.32 -7.80
C ILE A 85 -18.27 -15.24 -7.87
N TYR A 86 -18.96 -15.40 -6.74
CA TYR A 86 -20.40 -15.65 -6.69
C TYR A 86 -21.25 -14.41 -6.35
N ALA A 87 -20.68 -13.37 -5.73
CA ALA A 87 -21.46 -12.20 -5.39
C ALA A 87 -21.88 -11.39 -6.63
N ARG A 88 -22.95 -10.62 -6.50
CA ARG A 88 -23.49 -9.75 -7.54
C ARG A 88 -23.56 -8.31 -7.05
N GLY A 89 -23.59 -7.37 -8.00
CA GLY A 89 -23.69 -5.94 -7.70
C GLY A 89 -22.50 -5.43 -6.88
N MET A 90 -22.79 -4.62 -5.86
CA MET A 90 -21.79 -3.93 -5.04
C MET A 90 -20.80 -4.88 -4.35
N PHE A 91 -21.27 -6.04 -3.86
CA PHE A 91 -20.44 -6.97 -3.10
C PHE A 91 -19.31 -7.60 -3.93
N LYS A 92 -19.47 -7.71 -5.25
CA LYS A 92 -18.40 -8.17 -6.14
C LYS A 92 -17.25 -7.16 -6.27
N LEU A 93 -17.51 -5.88 -5.94
CA LEU A 93 -16.50 -4.81 -5.98
C LEU A 93 -15.67 -4.73 -4.68
N VAL A 94 -16.13 -5.34 -3.58
CA VAL A 94 -15.48 -5.26 -2.26
C VAL A 94 -15.19 -6.63 -1.60
N PRO A 95 -14.69 -7.64 -2.32
CA PRO A 95 -14.50 -8.99 -1.78
C PRO A 95 -13.51 -9.04 -0.61
N ILE A 96 -12.48 -8.20 -0.62
CA ILE A 96 -11.47 -8.14 0.45
C ILE A 96 -12.11 -7.67 1.78
N LEU A 97 -13.00 -6.67 1.73
CA LEU A 97 -13.70 -6.20 2.93
C LEU A 97 -14.60 -7.28 3.53
N ALA A 98 -15.26 -8.08 2.69
CA ALA A 98 -16.05 -9.21 3.16
C ALA A 98 -15.17 -10.27 3.84
N GLY A 99 -14.02 -10.60 3.25
CA GLY A 99 -13.04 -11.52 3.85
C GLY A 99 -12.54 -11.06 5.22
N VAL A 100 -12.12 -9.80 5.32
CA VAL A 100 -11.67 -9.21 6.59
C VAL A 100 -12.78 -9.22 7.63
N THR A 101 -14.01 -8.88 7.24
CA THR A 101 -15.17 -8.86 8.15
C THR A 101 -15.48 -10.25 8.71
N VAL A 102 -15.62 -11.25 7.84
CA VAL A 102 -15.92 -12.63 8.26
C VAL A 102 -14.76 -13.22 9.05
N GLY A 103 -13.52 -12.98 8.64
CA GLY A 103 -12.33 -13.40 9.38
C GLY A 103 -12.28 -12.80 10.79
N TYR A 104 -12.62 -11.53 10.94
CA TYR A 104 -12.69 -10.87 12.25
C TYR A 104 -13.81 -11.43 13.13
N ILE A 105 -15.00 -11.67 12.57
CA ILE A 105 -16.11 -12.30 13.29
C ILE A 105 -15.70 -13.70 13.77
N ALA A 106 -15.07 -14.50 12.92
CA ALA A 106 -14.55 -15.83 13.30
C ALA A 106 -13.50 -15.72 14.41
N ALA A 107 -12.57 -14.75 14.33
CA ALA A 107 -11.57 -14.52 15.37
C ALA A 107 -12.21 -14.16 16.71
N ALA A 108 -13.27 -13.34 16.70
CA ALA A 108 -14.01 -12.97 17.91
C ALA A 108 -14.70 -14.19 18.54
N LEU A 109 -15.35 -15.05 17.72
CA LEU A 109 -16.00 -16.27 18.20
C LEU A 109 -15.02 -17.30 18.77
N LEU A 110 -13.79 -17.35 18.23
CA LEU A 110 -12.72 -18.22 18.73
C LEU A 110 -11.96 -17.62 19.94
N GLY A 111 -12.35 -16.46 20.44
CA GLY A 111 -11.71 -15.81 21.59
C GLY A 111 -10.32 -15.24 21.29
N ALA A 112 -9.97 -15.07 20.01
CA ALA A 112 -8.67 -14.51 19.57
C ALA A 112 -8.63 -12.97 19.59
N VAL A 113 -9.73 -12.31 19.97
CA VAL A 113 -9.86 -10.85 19.99
C VAL A 113 -9.87 -10.33 21.42
N ASP A 114 -8.91 -9.46 21.75
CA ASP A 114 -8.84 -8.74 23.02
C ASP A 114 -9.66 -7.43 22.95
N PHE A 115 -10.85 -7.46 23.54
CA PHE A 115 -11.73 -6.29 23.63
C PHE A 115 -11.36 -5.31 24.75
N ALA A 116 -10.44 -5.65 25.64
CA ALA A 116 -10.06 -4.76 26.75
C ALA A 116 -9.46 -3.45 26.22
N LYS A 117 -8.68 -3.52 25.12
CA LYS A 117 -8.12 -2.34 24.46
C LYS A 117 -9.20 -1.42 23.88
N LEU A 118 -10.29 -1.99 23.38
CA LEU A 118 -11.43 -1.22 22.86
C LEU A 118 -12.16 -0.51 24.01
N ALA A 119 -12.38 -1.20 25.13
CA ALA A 119 -13.04 -0.63 26.30
C ALA A 119 -12.21 0.47 26.99
N ALA A 120 -10.88 0.36 26.95
CA ALA A 120 -9.97 1.34 27.52
C ALA A 120 -9.66 2.53 26.59
N ALA A 121 -10.09 2.47 25.32
CA ALA A 121 -9.78 3.52 24.34
C ALA A 121 -10.63 4.79 24.57
N PRO A 122 -10.04 5.99 24.46
CA PRO A 122 -10.81 7.23 24.51
C PRO A 122 -11.68 7.40 23.26
N TRP A 123 -12.85 8.02 23.43
CA TRP A 123 -13.76 8.35 22.31
C TRP A 123 -13.13 9.31 21.29
N PHE A 124 -12.26 10.21 21.77
CA PHE A 124 -11.48 11.12 20.94
C PHE A 124 -10.03 11.09 21.38
N ALA A 125 -9.12 10.79 20.45
CA ALA A 125 -7.68 10.91 20.62
C ALA A 125 -7.09 11.73 19.48
N ALA A 126 -6.21 12.68 19.83
CA ALA A 126 -5.38 13.32 18.82
C ALA A 126 -4.39 12.29 18.25
N PRO A 127 -4.12 12.28 16.93
CA PRO A 127 -3.06 11.46 16.35
C PRO A 127 -1.70 11.76 17.01
N SER A 128 -0.87 10.74 17.16
CA SER A 128 0.50 10.92 17.63
C SER A 128 1.35 11.53 16.53
N PHE A 129 1.60 12.84 16.63
CA PHE A 129 2.48 13.55 15.71
C PHE A 129 3.95 13.33 16.09
N HIS A 130 4.78 13.06 15.10
CA HIS A 130 6.22 12.93 15.30
C HIS A 130 6.96 13.90 14.39
N SER A 131 7.77 14.77 14.97
CA SER A 131 8.61 15.69 14.22
C SER A 131 9.73 14.93 13.49
N PRO A 132 10.01 15.25 12.22
CA PRO A 132 11.08 14.60 11.49
C PRO A 132 12.44 15.04 12.01
N GLU A 133 13.27 14.08 12.44
CA GLU A 133 14.69 14.32 12.69
C GLU A 133 15.45 14.43 11.37
N VAL A 134 16.17 15.53 11.18
CA VAL A 134 16.95 15.77 9.96
C VAL A 134 18.18 14.86 9.95
N ASN A 135 18.17 13.89 9.05
CA ASN A 135 19.27 12.96 8.86
C ASN A 135 19.52 12.74 7.36
N TRP A 136 20.57 13.36 6.83
CA TRP A 136 20.91 13.31 5.42
C TRP A 136 21.40 11.94 4.96
N ALA A 137 22.02 11.15 5.84
CA ALA A 137 22.41 9.78 5.51
C ALA A 137 21.15 8.92 5.27
N ALA A 138 20.17 8.98 6.18
CA ALA A 138 18.89 8.30 6.01
C ALA A 138 18.12 8.80 4.79
N ALA A 139 18.18 10.09 4.47
CA ALA A 139 17.60 10.64 3.25
C ALA A 139 18.25 10.05 2.00
N ALA A 140 19.58 10.04 1.91
CA ALA A 140 20.31 9.48 0.78
C ALA A 140 19.97 8.00 0.53
N PHE A 141 19.77 7.20 1.58
CA PHE A 141 19.31 5.81 1.46
C PHE A 141 17.87 5.69 0.95
N MET A 142 16.99 6.61 1.32
CA MET A 142 15.58 6.58 0.90
C MET A 142 15.35 7.09 -0.52
N LEU A 143 16.26 7.91 -1.06
CA LEU A 143 16.09 8.48 -2.40
C LEU A 143 15.98 7.42 -3.52
N PRO A 144 16.84 6.37 -3.60
CA PRO A 144 16.67 5.30 -4.57
C PRO A 144 15.41 4.46 -4.32
N VAL A 145 15.02 4.30 -3.05
CA VAL A 145 13.81 3.53 -2.68
C VAL A 145 12.56 4.14 -3.28
N ALA A 146 12.52 5.47 -3.46
CA ALA A 146 11.40 6.19 -4.09
C ALA A 146 11.14 5.79 -5.55
N ILE A 147 12.11 5.15 -6.24
CA ILE A 147 11.95 4.69 -7.63
C ILE A 147 10.88 3.59 -7.72
N ALA A 148 10.89 2.64 -6.78
CA ALA A 148 9.96 1.50 -6.83
C ALA A 148 8.49 1.92 -6.73
N PRO A 149 8.06 2.71 -5.73
CA PRO A 149 6.68 3.18 -5.67
C PRO A 149 6.35 4.24 -6.75
N ALA A 150 7.33 4.95 -7.31
CA ALA A 150 7.08 5.77 -8.50
C ALA A 150 6.73 4.90 -9.72
N ILE A 151 7.41 3.77 -9.92
CA ILE A 151 7.06 2.79 -10.97
C ILE A 151 5.68 2.18 -10.70
N GLU A 152 5.39 1.84 -9.44
CA GLU A 152 4.08 1.34 -9.01
C GLU A 152 2.97 2.35 -9.32
N HIS A 153 3.16 3.63 -9.00
CA HIS A 153 2.20 4.70 -9.30
C HIS A 153 1.96 4.84 -10.81
N ILE A 154 3.02 4.84 -11.62
CA ILE A 154 2.90 4.91 -13.09
C ILE A 154 2.11 3.70 -13.61
N GLY A 155 2.47 2.49 -13.18
CA GLY A 155 1.79 1.27 -13.57
C GLY A 155 0.32 1.26 -13.15
N GLY A 156 0.01 1.74 -11.95
CA GLY A 156 -1.35 1.89 -11.44
C GLY A 156 -2.19 2.87 -12.28
N VAL A 157 -1.66 4.04 -12.61
CA VAL A 157 -2.34 5.02 -13.48
C VAL A 157 -2.61 4.42 -14.86
N MET A 158 -1.66 3.66 -15.43
CA MET A 158 -1.84 2.98 -16.72
C MET A 158 -2.88 1.86 -16.65
N ALA A 159 -2.87 1.05 -15.58
CA ALA A 159 -3.84 -0.04 -15.38
C ALA A 159 -5.27 0.51 -15.23
N ILE A 160 -5.45 1.54 -14.42
CA ILE A 160 -6.75 2.23 -14.26
C ILE A 160 -7.20 2.82 -15.60
N GLY A 161 -6.28 3.40 -16.38
CA GLY A 161 -6.59 3.90 -17.72
C GLY A 161 -7.07 2.80 -18.68
N GLY A 162 -6.44 1.63 -18.63
CA GLY A 162 -6.85 0.45 -19.39
C GLY A 162 -8.24 -0.07 -19.02
N VAL A 163 -8.57 -0.09 -17.73
CA VAL A 163 -9.89 -0.55 -17.25
C VAL A 163 -11.01 0.46 -17.54
N THR A 164 -10.71 1.75 -17.40
CA THR A 164 -11.71 2.83 -17.55
C THR A 164 -11.83 3.36 -18.98
N GLY A 165 -10.95 2.95 -19.89
CA GLY A 165 -10.89 3.45 -21.27
C GLY A 165 -10.45 4.91 -21.39
N LYS A 166 -9.78 5.47 -20.38
CA LYS A 166 -9.34 6.87 -20.34
C LYS A 166 -7.83 6.99 -20.15
N ASP A 167 -7.19 7.87 -20.91
CA ASP A 167 -5.75 8.11 -20.79
C ASP A 167 -5.41 9.15 -19.73
N TYR A 168 -5.28 8.69 -18.48
CA TYR A 168 -4.90 9.53 -17.34
C TYR A 168 -3.45 10.01 -17.38
N THR A 169 -2.61 9.39 -18.20
CA THR A 169 -1.21 9.83 -18.39
C THR A 169 -1.14 11.16 -19.15
N LYS A 170 -2.17 11.44 -19.97
CA LYS A 170 -2.37 12.73 -20.66
C LYS A 170 -3.26 13.69 -19.88
N THR A 171 -4.42 13.24 -19.40
CA THR A 171 -5.39 14.10 -18.68
C THR A 171 -5.90 13.36 -17.44
N PRO A 172 -5.55 13.80 -16.21
CA PRO A 172 -5.00 15.10 -15.81
C PRO A 172 -3.49 15.27 -16.08
N GLY A 173 -2.78 14.20 -16.44
CA GLY A 173 -1.36 14.20 -16.77
C GLY A 173 -0.51 13.52 -15.70
N LEU A 174 0.42 12.66 -16.11
CA LEU A 174 1.25 11.87 -15.20
C LEU A 174 2.11 12.72 -14.25
N HIS A 175 2.58 13.87 -14.72
CA HIS A 175 3.30 14.83 -13.87
C HIS A 175 2.45 15.37 -12.72
N ARG A 176 1.13 15.55 -12.91
CA ARG A 176 0.22 16.03 -11.85
C ARG A 176 -0.09 14.92 -10.86
N THR A 177 -0.29 13.69 -11.35
CA THR A 177 -0.60 12.55 -10.48
C THR A 177 0.61 12.20 -9.62
N LEU A 178 1.83 12.21 -10.18
CA LEU A 178 3.08 12.02 -9.44
C LEU A 178 3.35 13.14 -8.42
N ALA A 179 3.11 14.40 -8.79
CA ALA A 179 3.27 15.51 -7.85
C ALA A 179 2.26 15.45 -6.70
N GLY A 180 1.03 15.00 -6.97
CA GLY A 180 0.01 14.80 -5.94
C GLY A 180 0.40 13.69 -4.95
N ASP A 181 0.91 12.57 -5.44
CA ASP A 181 1.42 11.48 -4.59
C ASP A 181 2.63 11.95 -3.76
N GLY A 182 3.61 12.58 -4.41
CA GLY A 182 4.77 13.19 -3.74
C GLY A 182 4.39 14.16 -2.63
N LEU A 183 3.38 15.01 -2.85
CA LEU A 183 2.87 15.91 -1.82
C LEU A 183 2.30 15.14 -0.63
N GLY A 184 1.51 14.09 -0.88
CA GLY A 184 0.97 13.22 0.16
C GLY A 184 2.09 12.57 1.00
N VAL A 185 3.10 12.03 0.35
CA VAL A 185 4.26 11.41 1.00
C VAL A 185 5.08 12.43 1.78
N CYS A 186 5.31 13.63 1.25
CA CYS A 186 6.00 14.71 1.97
C CYS A 186 5.23 15.11 3.23
N VAL A 187 3.92 15.33 3.12
CA VAL A 187 3.07 15.71 4.26
C VAL A 187 3.08 14.59 5.30
N ALA A 188 2.92 13.33 4.89
CA ALA A 188 3.05 12.18 5.78
C ALA A 188 4.41 12.14 6.49
N GLY A 189 5.51 12.38 5.76
CA GLY A 189 6.86 12.44 6.33
C GLY A 189 7.06 13.55 7.37
N LEU A 190 6.33 14.66 7.28
CA LEU A 190 6.41 15.77 8.23
C LEU A 190 5.58 15.55 9.50
N ILE A 191 4.45 14.85 9.40
CA ILE A 191 3.53 14.66 10.53
C ILE A 191 3.75 13.34 11.29
N GLY A 192 4.69 12.50 10.83
CA GLY A 192 5.02 11.23 11.46
C GLY A 192 4.28 10.02 10.87
N GLY A 193 4.20 9.97 9.54
CA GLY A 193 3.65 8.88 8.73
C GLY A 193 4.28 7.50 9.01
N PRO A 194 3.95 6.47 8.21
CA PRO A 194 4.21 5.07 8.55
C PRO A 194 5.64 4.81 9.06
N ARG A 195 5.73 4.08 10.18
CA ARG A 195 6.99 3.61 10.77
C ARG A 195 7.43 2.29 10.14
#